data_AF-A0A956Q9N3-F1
#
_entry.id   AF-A0A956Q9N3-F1
#
_cell.length_a   1.000
_cell.length_b   1.000
_cell.length_c   1.000
_cell.angle_alpha   90.00
_cell.angle_beta   90.00
_cell.angle_gamma   90.00
#
_symmetry.space_group_name_H-M   'P 1'
#
loop_
_entity.id
_entity.type
_entity.pdbx_description
1 polymer ?
#
loop_
_entity_poly.entity_id
_entity_poly.type
_entity_poly.pdbx_seq_one_letter_code
_entity_poly.pdbx_strand_id
1 'polypeptide(L)'
;CESAGVEQVRIVQCGDTLTADSWVETARLDQLELFGGGGGGLSPGFERLTEDPDVEAAIVITDTYEEYPADPPPYSVLWAVIANRDFIPPFGTFVFLDL
;
A
#
# COMPACT_ATOMS: atom_id res chain seq x y z
N CYS A 1 -0.51 14.21 -8.88
CA CYS A 1 0.88 13.74 -9.07
C CYS A 1 1.74 14.71 -9.85
N GLU A 2 1.31 15.23 -11.02
CA GLU A 2 2.12 16.18 -11.80
C GLU A 2 2.54 17.46 -11.02
N SER A 3 1.65 18.02 -10.19
CA SER A 3 1.95 19.21 -9.38
C SER A 3 2.97 18.97 -8.25
N ALA A 4 3.30 17.71 -7.94
CA ALA A 4 4.30 17.32 -6.95
C ALA A 4 5.62 16.85 -7.59
N GLY A 5 5.71 16.80 -8.93
CA GLY A 5 6.87 16.29 -9.66
C GLY A 5 7.04 14.77 -9.60
N VAL A 6 5.99 14.02 -9.26
CA VAL A 6 6.04 12.56 -9.20
C VAL A 6 5.67 11.98 -10.57
N GLU A 7 6.68 11.57 -11.32
CA GLU A 7 6.54 11.02 -12.69
C GLU A 7 6.20 9.52 -12.68
N GLN A 8 6.71 8.79 -11.70
CA GLN A 8 6.49 7.36 -11.54
C GLN A 8 6.18 7.00 -10.08
N VAL A 9 5.42 5.93 -9.89
CA VAL A 9 5.13 5.33 -8.60
C VAL A 9 5.38 3.83 -8.67
N ARG A 10 5.95 3.27 -7.60
CA ARG A 10 6.06 1.82 -7.45
C ARG A 10 4.76 1.30 -6.84
N ILE A 11 4.09 0.39 -7.55
CA ILE A 11 2.87 -0.26 -7.07
C ILE A 11 3.18 -1.71 -6.72
N VAL A 12 2.91 -2.05 -5.46
CA VAL A 12 3.02 -3.39 -4.90
C VAL A 12 1.62 -3.87 -4.58
N GLN A 13 1.20 -4.98 -5.19
CA GLN A 13 -0.09 -5.63 -4.97
C GLN A 13 0.14 -7.00 -4.35
N CYS A 14 -0.59 -7.33 -3.28
CA CYS A 14 -0.43 -8.59 -2.56
C CYS A 14 -1.74 -9.08 -1.93
N GLY A 15 -1.73 -10.36 -1.58
CA GLY A 15 -2.66 -11.03 -0.66
C GLY A 15 -1.82 -12.01 0.16
N ASP A 16 -2.18 -13.29 0.21
CA ASP A 16 -1.31 -14.32 0.83
C ASP A 16 0.10 -14.36 0.24
N THR A 17 0.26 -13.90 -1.00
CA THR A 17 1.54 -13.75 -1.70
C THR A 17 1.60 -12.44 -2.47
N LEU A 18 2.81 -12.06 -2.89
CA LEU A 18 3.02 -10.94 -3.80
C LEU A 18 2.41 -11.26 -5.17
N THR A 19 1.50 -10.40 -5.64
CA THR A 19 0.80 -10.57 -6.91
C THR A 19 1.42 -9.69 -8.01
N ALA A 20 1.83 -8.47 -7.68
CA ALA A 20 2.52 -7.58 -8.60
C ALA A 20 3.48 -6.64 -7.86
N ASP A 21 4.56 -6.24 -8.53
CA ASP A 21 5.50 -5.20 -8.10
C ASP A 21 6.06 -4.53 -9.36
N SER A 22 5.66 -3.28 -9.60
CA SER A 22 5.99 -2.57 -10.84
C SER A 22 6.09 -1.07 -10.65
N TRP A 23 6.98 -0.44 -11.41
CA TRP A 23 7.01 1.00 -11.59
C TRP A 23 6.01 1.41 -12.67
N VAL A 24 5.13 2.34 -12.35
CA VAL A 24 4.05 2.82 -13.21
C VAL A 24 4.18 4.32 -13.37
N GLU A 25 4.15 4.80 -14.62
CA GLU A 25 4.03 6.24 -14.90
C GLU A 25 2.71 6.76 -14.33
N THR A 26 2.76 7.89 -13.62
CA THR A 26 1.56 8.43 -12.98
C THR A 26 0.46 8.77 -13.99
N ALA A 27 0.84 9.12 -15.23
CA ALA A 27 -0.04 9.35 -16.36
C ALA A 27 -0.78 8.08 -16.87
N ARG A 28 -0.43 6.88 -16.39
CA ARG A 28 -1.04 5.60 -16.80
C ARG A 28 -1.71 4.86 -15.65
N LEU A 29 -1.88 5.50 -14.49
CA LEU A 29 -2.52 4.87 -13.33
C LEU A 29 -3.97 4.47 -13.60
N ASP A 30 -4.64 5.15 -14.53
CA ASP A 30 -5.99 4.83 -15.00
C ASP A 30 -6.07 3.51 -15.78
N GLN A 31 -4.95 3.03 -16.29
CA GLN A 31 -4.82 1.77 -17.04
C GLN A 31 -4.32 0.62 -16.18
N LEU A 32 -4.02 0.88 -14.90
CA LEU A 32 -3.50 -0.12 -14.00
C LEU A 32 -4.60 -1.14 -13.65
N GLU A 33 -4.33 -2.40 -13.93
CA GLU A 33 -5.16 -3.49 -13.44
C GLU A 33 -4.87 -3.74 -11.95
N LEU A 34 -5.92 -3.62 -11.14
CA LEU A 34 -5.85 -3.91 -9.71
C LEU A 34 -6.29 -5.36 -9.47
N PHE A 35 -5.44 -6.12 -8.80
CA PHE A 35 -5.69 -7.49 -8.41
C PHE A 35 -6.11 -7.51 -6.93
N GLY A 36 -7.25 -8.12 -6.62
CA GLY A 36 -7.78 -8.18 -5.26
C GLY A 36 -8.99 -9.13 -5.11
N GLY A 37 -9.61 -9.13 -3.94
CA GLY A 37 -10.89 -9.82 -3.67
C GLY A 37 -10.80 -11.30 -3.27
N GLY A 38 -9.59 -11.85 -3.12
CA GLY A 38 -9.36 -13.26 -2.76
C GLY A 38 -9.22 -13.57 -1.26
N GLY A 39 -9.23 -12.55 -0.40
CA GLY A 39 -8.69 -12.67 0.96
C GLY A 39 -7.17 -12.77 0.97
N GLY A 40 -6.54 -12.46 2.10
CA GLY A 40 -5.10 -12.60 2.30
C GLY A 40 -4.52 -11.67 3.35
N GLY A 41 -3.20 -11.49 3.32
CA GLY A 41 -2.46 -10.56 4.17
C GLY A 41 -1.78 -9.44 3.38
N LEU A 42 -1.41 -8.36 4.06
CA LEU A 42 -0.56 -7.30 3.53
C LEU A 42 0.92 -7.59 3.78
N SER A 43 1.26 -8.53 4.67
CA SER A 43 2.63 -8.85 5.09
C SER A 43 3.60 -9.05 3.91
N PRO A 44 3.26 -9.79 2.83
CA PRO A 44 4.18 -9.94 1.70
C PRO A 44 4.54 -8.63 1.01
N GLY A 45 3.59 -7.69 0.92
CA GLY A 45 3.84 -6.35 0.37
C GLY A 45 4.78 -5.53 1.26
N PHE A 46 4.58 -5.59 2.57
CA PHE A 46 5.44 -4.92 3.54
C PHE A 46 6.87 -5.46 3.53
N GLU A 47 7.03 -6.78 3.50
CA GLU A 47 8.32 -7.46 3.40
C GLU A 47 9.05 -7.04 2.12
N ARG A 48 8.35 -7.06 0.98
CA ARG A 48 8.92 -6.70 -0.32
C ARG A 48 9.43 -5.25 -0.38
N LEU A 49 8.74 -4.33 0.29
CA LEU A 49 9.19 -2.94 0.40
C LEU A 49 10.37 -2.81 1.39
N THR A 50 10.41 -3.62 2.44
CA THR A 50 11.49 -3.59 3.45
C THR A 50 12.83 -4.05 2.87
N GLU A 51 12.81 -4.91 1.84
CA GLU A 51 14.02 -5.31 1.09
C GLU A 51 14.70 -4.16 0.33
N ASP A 52 13.97 -3.07 0.08
CA ASP A 52 14.47 -1.91 -0.65
C ASP A 52 14.77 -0.76 0.34
N PRO A 53 16.06 -0.53 0.68
CA PRO A 53 16.43 0.47 1.67
C PRO A 53 16.16 1.91 1.23
N ASP A 54 15.87 2.16 -0.04
CA ASP A 54 15.55 3.48 -0.58
C ASP A 54 14.07 3.85 -0.37
N VAL A 55 13.24 2.92 0.11
CA VAL A 55 11.84 3.20 0.46
C VAL A 55 11.79 4.02 1.75
N GLU A 56 11.42 5.29 1.63
CA GLU A 56 11.24 6.18 2.79
C GLU A 56 9.80 6.20 3.31
N ALA A 57 8.82 5.94 2.44
CA ALA A 57 7.41 5.92 2.78
C ALA A 57 6.59 5.00 1.87
N ALA A 58 5.49 4.45 2.42
CA ALA A 58 4.50 3.66 1.70
C ALA A 58 3.08 4.16 1.98
N ILE A 59 2.24 4.19 0.95
CA ILE A 59 0.79 4.41 1.06
C ILE A 59 0.11 3.05 0.93
N VAL A 60 -0.60 2.64 1.97
CA VAL A 60 -1.29 1.34 2.03
C VAL A 60 -2.78 1.57 1.86
N ILE A 61 -3.34 1.09 0.75
CA ILE A 61 -4.77 1.17 0.46
C ILE A 61 -5.41 -0.18 0.82
N THR A 62 -6.33 -0.19 1.79
CA THR A 62 -6.89 -1.43 2.36
C THR A 62 -8.26 -1.18 3.00
N ASP A 63 -9.09 -2.22 3.07
CA ASP A 63 -10.32 -2.24 3.86
C ASP A 63 -10.10 -2.68 5.33
N THR A 64 -8.88 -3.15 5.63
CA THR A 64 -8.29 -3.53 6.93
C THR A 64 -8.79 -4.86 7.51
N TYR A 65 -9.42 -5.71 6.70
CA TYR A 65 -9.86 -7.03 7.14
C TYR A 65 -8.77 -8.12 6.98
N GLU A 66 -7.61 -7.75 6.45
CA GLU A 66 -6.45 -8.61 6.24
C GLU A 66 -5.47 -8.63 7.42
N GLU A 67 -4.59 -9.65 7.46
CA GLU A 67 -3.42 -9.64 8.35
C GLU A 67 -2.37 -8.63 7.87
N TYR A 68 -1.68 -7.97 8.80
CA TYR A 68 -0.58 -7.06 8.51
C TYR A 68 0.51 -7.21 9.57
N PRO A 69 1.75 -6.75 9.32
CA PRO A 69 2.84 -6.87 10.30
C PRO A 69 2.47 -6.22 11.64
N ALA A 70 2.85 -6.86 12.74
CA ALA A 70 2.64 -6.32 14.09
C ALA A 70 3.65 -5.21 14.42
N ASP A 71 4.88 -5.35 13.93
CA ASP A 71 5.96 -4.39 14.14
C ASP A 71 6.05 -3.39 12.98
N PRO A 72 6.43 -2.13 13.26
CA PRO A 72 6.59 -1.11 12.22
C PRO A 72 7.73 -1.46 11.25
N PRO A 73 7.54 -1.23 9.93
CA PRO A 73 8.63 -1.33 8.96
C PRO A 73 9.64 -0.18 9.12
N PRO A 74 10.83 -0.24 8.49
CA PRO A 74 11.85 0.82 8.56
C PRO A 74 11.51 2.07 7.73
N TYR A 75 10.27 2.21 7.24
CA TYR A 75 9.78 3.34 6.45
C TYR A 75 8.47 3.89 7.02
N SER A 76 8.13 5.13 6.63
CA SER A 76 6.89 5.77 7.07
C SER A 76 5.67 5.14 6.40
N VAL A 77 4.57 4.96 7.14
CA VAL A 77 3.36 4.34 6.60
C VAL A 77 2.17 5.31 6.71
N LEU A 78 1.49 5.51 5.58
CA LEU A 78 0.18 6.14 5.51
C LEU A 78 -0.87 5.10 5.14
N TRP A 79 -1.76 4.80 6.07
CA TRP A 79 -2.92 3.93 5.85
C TRP A 79 -4.06 4.74 5.23
N ALA A 80 -4.43 4.41 4.00
CA ALA A 80 -5.58 4.98 3.31
C ALA A 80 -6.74 3.97 3.35
N VAL A 81 -7.59 4.12 4.37
CA VAL A 81 -8.61 3.13 4.72
C VAL A 81 -9.92 3.42 4.00
N ILE A 82 -10.50 2.43 3.33
CA ILE A 82 -11.70 2.59 2.48
C ILE A 82 -13.00 2.06 3.11
N ALA A 83 -12.95 1.30 4.21
CA ALA A 83 -14.15 0.66 4.78
C ALA A 83 -14.23 0.74 6.32
N ASN A 84 -13.30 0.11 7.02
CA ASN A 84 -13.38 -0.06 8.48
C ASN A 84 -13.04 1.26 9.22
N ARG A 85 -14.08 1.98 9.66
CA ARG A 85 -13.93 3.26 10.37
C ARG A 85 -13.40 3.14 11.81
N ASP A 86 -13.42 1.93 12.38
CA ASP A 86 -12.93 1.68 13.73
C ASP A 86 -11.47 1.19 13.73
N PHE A 87 -10.83 1.14 12.55
CA PHE A 87 -9.44 0.73 12.43
C PHE A 87 -8.49 1.69 13.15
N ILE A 88 -7.65 1.13 14.01
CA ILE A 88 -6.55 1.83 14.66
C ILE A 88 -5.26 1.13 14.19
N PRO A 89 -4.47 1.75 13.30
CA PRO A 89 -3.26 1.11 12.81
C PRO A 89 -2.24 0.91 13.94
N PRO A 90 -1.48 -0.19 13.94
CA PRO A 90 -0.43 -0.42 14.95
C PRO A 90 0.73 0.58 14.84
N PHE A 91 0.92 1.19 13.67
CA PHE A 91 1.97 2.16 13.38
C PHE A 91 1.57 3.11 12.24
N GLY A 92 2.33 4.18 12.07
CA GLY A 92 2.12 5.14 10.98
C GLY A 92 0.96 6.10 11.25
N THR A 93 0.53 6.77 10.19
CA THR A 93 -0.64 7.68 10.20
C THR A 93 -1.75 7.07 9.36
N PHE A 94 -3.01 7.42 9.62
CA PHE A 94 -4.12 6.98 8.79
C PHE A 94 -4.96 8.15 8.28
N VAL A 95 -5.60 7.93 7.14
CA VAL A 95 -6.65 8.76 6.56
C VAL A 95 -7.79 7.86 6.09
N PHE A 96 -9.02 8.33 6.24
CA PHE A 96 -10.17 7.68 5.64
C PHE A 96 -10.42 8.25 4.25
N LEU A 97 -10.64 7.37 3.29
CA LEU A 97 -11.07 7.73 1.95
C LEU A 97 -12.58 7.52 1.86
N ASP A 98 -13.33 8.62 1.71
CA ASP A 98 -14.73 8.56 1.31
C ASP A 98 -14.77 8.34 -0.21
N LEU A 99 -15.10 7.12 -0.63
CA LEU A 99 -15.26 6.71 -2.03
C LEU A 99 -16.73 6.67 -2.44
#